data_AF-A0A3Q2XZV7-F1
#
_entry.id   AF-A0A3Q2XZV7-F1
#
_cell.length_a   1.000
_cell.length_b   1.000
_cell.length_c   1.000
_cell.angle_alpha   90.00
_cell.angle_beta   90.00
_cell.angle_gamma   90.00
#
_symmetry.space_group_name_H-M   'P 1'
#
loop_
_entity.id
_entity.type
_entity.pdbx_description
1 polymer ?
#
loop_
_entity_poly.entity_id
_entity_poly.type
_entity_poly.pdbx_seq_one_letter_code
_entity_poly.pdbx_strand_id
1 'polypeptide(L)'
;MMEDVVLHHRLEGSDGLSDLIATTEKLLEPFPCRPPPVFTPWFSDSSARRPPPIRPAKCAPVINAADVKCRPEALKEGVGGTTNSPSVVDKKSASVAAMAVKRSWSVLASKSVRHRSPSLSKGFRHALSVHALHLRQRSKWVISQHNCGAVRDIEQVWQALSKAARRAGLPTCNANIQREHAEIWVFCDVAYSEQVGHFLKERLQLVGSIRLHVHKLGDVFRL
;
A
#
# COMPACT_ATOMS: atom_id res chain seq x y z
N MET A 1 -37.30 7.76 -40.12
CA MET A 1 -36.22 7.66 -41.13
C MET A 1 -35.28 6.58 -40.61
N MET A 2 -34.95 5.56 -41.42
CA MET A 2 -33.96 4.55 -41.02
C MET A 2 -32.57 5.20 -41.07
N GLU A 3 -31.77 4.99 -40.03
CA GLU A 3 -30.39 5.46 -39.97
C GLU A 3 -29.47 4.34 -40.49
N ASP A 4 -28.60 4.66 -41.43
CA ASP A 4 -27.61 3.70 -41.93
C ASP A 4 -26.49 3.53 -40.88
N VAL A 5 -26.24 2.29 -40.46
CA VAL A 5 -25.21 1.96 -39.46
C VAL A 5 -24.05 1.20 -40.12
N VAL A 6 -22.82 1.69 -39.93
CA VAL A 6 -21.60 1.05 -40.44
C VAL A 6 -20.83 0.39 -39.28
N LEU A 7 -20.70 -0.94 -39.32
CA LEU A 7 -19.98 -1.71 -38.31
C LEU A 7 -18.51 -1.89 -38.67
N HIS A 8 -17.60 -1.26 -37.91
CA HIS A 8 -16.16 -1.48 -38.02
C HIS A 8 -15.70 -2.58 -37.07
N HIS A 9 -15.13 -3.66 -37.60
CA HIS A 9 -14.59 -4.76 -36.80
C HIS A 9 -13.18 -5.17 -37.25
N ARG A 10 -12.41 -5.76 -36.34
CA ARG A 10 -11.07 -6.31 -36.62
C ARG A 10 -11.23 -7.76 -37.10
N LEU A 11 -10.71 -8.08 -38.29
CA LEU A 11 -10.73 -9.46 -38.82
C LEU A 11 -9.67 -10.31 -38.11
N GLU A 12 -10.08 -11.13 -37.14
CA GLU A 12 -9.28 -12.27 -36.65
C GLU A 12 -10.17 -13.52 -36.59
N GLY A 13 -10.44 -14.11 -37.78
CA GLY A 13 -11.23 -15.33 -37.96
C GLY A 13 -12.53 -15.10 -38.74
N SER A 14 -12.85 -15.99 -39.70
CA SER A 14 -14.01 -15.89 -40.60
C SER A 14 -15.34 -16.34 -39.97
N ASP A 15 -15.31 -16.84 -38.74
CA ASP A 15 -16.48 -17.43 -38.08
C ASP A 15 -16.98 -16.48 -37.00
N GLY A 16 -18.24 -16.04 -37.12
CA GLY A 16 -18.92 -15.22 -36.11
C GLY A 16 -19.43 -13.85 -36.57
N LEU A 17 -19.37 -13.52 -37.88
CA LEU A 17 -19.93 -12.26 -38.37
C LEU A 17 -21.45 -12.17 -38.15
N SER A 18 -22.19 -13.28 -38.32
CA SER A 18 -23.63 -13.35 -38.04
C SER A 18 -23.93 -13.05 -36.57
N ASP A 19 -23.14 -13.62 -35.67
CA ASP A 19 -23.32 -13.46 -34.22
C ASP A 19 -22.96 -12.05 -33.78
N LEU A 20 -21.93 -11.47 -34.41
CA LEU A 20 -21.55 -10.08 -34.22
C LEU A 20 -22.66 -9.14 -34.67
N ILE A 21 -23.25 -9.36 -35.85
CA ILE A 21 -24.37 -8.58 -36.37
C ILE A 21 -25.58 -8.68 -35.41
N ALA A 22 -25.99 -9.90 -35.04
CA ALA A 22 -27.10 -10.12 -34.11
C ALA A 22 -26.86 -9.47 -32.73
N THR A 23 -25.61 -9.49 -32.25
CA THR A 23 -25.23 -8.82 -30.99
C THR A 23 -25.30 -7.30 -31.14
N THR A 24 -24.83 -6.75 -32.25
CA THR A 24 -24.86 -5.31 -32.51
C THR A 24 -26.29 -4.78 -32.65
N GLU A 25 -27.17 -5.53 -33.30
CA GLU A 25 -28.60 -5.20 -33.38
C GLU A 25 -29.21 -5.08 -32.00
N LYS A 26 -28.96 -6.05 -31.12
CA LYS A 26 -29.42 -6.03 -29.73
C LYS A 26 -28.83 -4.89 -28.89
N LEU A 27 -27.60 -4.46 -29.18
CA LEU A 27 -26.98 -3.33 -28.48
C LEU A 27 -27.51 -1.96 -28.94
N LEU A 28 -27.98 -1.87 -30.19
CA LEU A 28 -28.61 -0.68 -30.73
C LEU A 28 -30.08 -0.55 -30.30
N GLU A 29 -30.69 -1.62 -29.78
CA GLU A 29 -32.03 -1.55 -29.19
C GLU A 29 -32.06 -0.52 -28.05
N PRO A 30 -33.08 0.37 -28.03
CA PRO A 30 -33.26 1.30 -26.93
C PRO A 30 -33.41 0.55 -25.60
N PHE A 31 -32.53 0.84 -24.65
CA PHE A 31 -32.62 0.29 -23.31
C PHE A 31 -33.14 1.36 -22.33
N PRO A 32 -33.79 0.95 -21.23
CA PRO A 32 -34.27 1.89 -20.24
C PRO A 32 -33.09 2.63 -19.58
N CYS A 33 -32.93 3.90 -19.92
CA CYS A 33 -31.99 4.78 -19.24
C CYS A 33 -32.55 5.15 -17.86
N ARG A 34 -31.81 4.82 -16.80
CA ARG A 34 -32.12 5.38 -15.47
C ARG A 34 -31.73 6.86 -15.48
N PRO A 35 -32.59 7.76 -14.99
CA PRO A 35 -32.18 9.14 -14.81
C PRO A 35 -30.97 9.17 -13.87
N PRO A 36 -29.89 9.90 -14.21
CA PRO A 36 -28.74 10.01 -13.33
C PRO A 36 -29.20 10.57 -11.99
N PRO A 37 -28.79 9.98 -10.85
CA PRO A 37 -29.21 10.48 -9.56
C PRO A 37 -28.69 11.90 -9.38
N VAL A 38 -29.59 12.82 -8.99
CA VAL A 38 -29.19 14.18 -8.62
C VAL A 38 -28.37 14.09 -7.34
N PHE A 39 -27.17 14.65 -7.37
CA PHE A 39 -26.32 14.70 -6.19
C PHE A 39 -27.07 15.42 -5.06
N THR A 40 -27.32 14.67 -3.99
CA THR A 40 -27.93 15.20 -2.76
C THR A 40 -26.89 15.05 -1.65
N PRO A 41 -26.36 16.14 -1.09
CA PRO A 41 -25.50 16.05 0.08
C PRO A 41 -26.26 15.31 1.18
N TRP A 42 -25.66 14.27 1.76
CA TRP A 42 -26.26 13.54 2.89
C TRP A 42 -26.54 14.44 4.10
N PHE A 43 -25.88 15.59 4.16
CA PHE A 43 -26.02 16.59 5.21
C PHE A 43 -26.39 17.93 4.58
N SER A 44 -27.67 18.32 4.67
CA SER A 44 -28.12 19.65 4.24
C SER A 44 -27.53 20.73 5.15
N ASP A 45 -27.21 21.90 4.59
CA ASP A 45 -26.69 23.08 5.32
C ASP A 45 -27.73 23.73 6.26
N SER A 46 -28.97 23.24 6.22
CA SER A 46 -30.11 23.71 7.00
C SER A 46 -30.04 23.26 8.47
N SER A 47 -29.02 23.71 9.19
CA SER A 47 -28.98 23.51 10.64
C SER A 47 -28.26 24.65 11.34
N ALA A 48 -29.04 25.63 11.78
CA ALA A 48 -28.71 26.49 12.91
C ALA A 48 -28.53 25.71 14.25
N ARG A 49 -28.39 24.37 14.20
CA ARG A 49 -28.32 23.44 15.32
C ARG A 49 -27.26 22.33 15.16
N ARG A 50 -26.31 22.45 14.22
CA ARG A 50 -25.15 21.54 14.22
C ARG A 50 -24.00 22.18 14.99
N PRO A 51 -23.38 21.45 15.95
CA PRO A 51 -22.14 21.92 16.56
C PRO A 51 -21.09 22.10 15.45
N PRO A 52 -20.21 23.11 15.58
CA PRO A 52 -19.15 23.32 14.62
C PRO A 52 -18.28 22.07 14.50
N PRO A 53 -17.73 21.77 13.32
CA PRO A 53 -16.84 20.62 13.17
C PRO A 53 -15.68 20.75 14.15
N ILE A 54 -15.38 19.68 14.87
CA ILE A 54 -14.25 19.62 15.80
C ILE A 54 -12.98 19.83 14.98
N ARG A 55 -12.25 20.91 15.28
CA ARG A 55 -10.95 21.21 14.65
C ARG A 55 -9.83 20.93 15.64
N PRO A 56 -8.73 20.30 15.19
CA PRO A 56 -7.52 20.19 16.01
C PRO A 56 -7.04 21.58 16.43
N ALA A 57 -6.59 21.73 17.67
CA ALA A 57 -6.05 22.99 18.18
C ALA A 57 -4.74 23.39 17.50
N LYS A 58 -3.98 22.41 16.98
CA LYS A 58 -2.69 22.62 16.31
C LYS A 58 -2.87 22.47 14.80
N CYS A 59 -2.31 23.41 14.05
CA CYS A 59 -2.15 23.26 12.61
C CYS A 59 -1.27 22.06 12.29
N ALA A 60 -1.51 21.44 11.13
CA ALA A 60 -0.60 20.43 10.62
C ALA A 60 0.81 21.03 10.47
N PRO A 61 1.88 20.29 10.81
CA PRO A 61 3.25 20.77 10.63
C PRO A 61 3.48 21.09 9.16
N VAL A 62 3.93 22.32 8.89
CA VAL A 62 4.29 22.79 7.55
C VAL A 62 5.78 22.50 7.37
N ILE A 63 6.12 21.54 6.51
CA ILE A 63 7.51 21.30 6.12
C ILE A 63 7.86 22.37 5.09
N ASN A 64 8.76 23.28 5.43
CA ASN A 64 9.27 24.24 4.45
C ASN A 64 10.28 23.55 3.53
N ALA A 65 10.33 23.92 2.25
CA ALA A 65 11.26 23.32 1.30
C ALA A 65 12.74 23.48 1.73
N ALA A 66 13.04 24.47 2.57
CA ALA A 66 14.36 24.67 3.17
C ALA A 66 14.76 23.57 4.18
N ASP A 67 13.80 22.84 4.75
CA ASP A 67 14.05 21.76 5.71
C ASP A 67 14.40 20.43 5.00
N VAL A 68 14.24 20.37 3.67
CA VAL A 68 14.67 19.24 2.84
C VAL A 68 16.14 19.44 2.43
N LYS A 69 17.05 19.50 3.41
CA LYS A 69 18.47 19.24 3.13
C LYS A 69 18.68 17.73 3.03
N CYS A 70 18.17 17.14 1.96
CA CYS A 70 18.58 15.81 1.53
C CYS A 70 20.08 15.89 1.21
N ARG A 71 20.91 15.38 2.11
CA ARG A 71 22.33 15.14 1.90
C ARG A 71 22.45 13.91 1.00
N PRO A 72 22.85 14.02 -0.28
CA PRO A 72 23.23 12.84 -1.05
C PRO A 72 24.67 12.51 -0.67
N GLU A 73 24.89 11.51 0.18
CA GLU A 73 26.23 10.92 0.31
C GLU A 73 26.51 10.05 -0.91
N ALA A 74 27.31 10.64 -1.80
CA ALA A 74 28.43 10.07 -2.54
C ALA A 74 28.28 8.67 -3.16
N LEU A 75 28.12 8.65 -4.48
CA LEU A 75 28.95 7.79 -5.33
C LEU A 75 29.39 8.64 -6.53
N LYS A 76 30.64 9.12 -6.53
CA LYS A 76 31.50 9.16 -7.73
C LYS A 76 32.91 9.61 -7.38
N GLU A 77 33.82 8.82 -7.94
CA GLU A 77 35.27 8.87 -7.88
C GLU A 77 35.82 10.19 -8.44
N GLY A 78 37.03 10.52 -7.97
CA GLY A 78 37.70 11.76 -8.30
C GLY A 78 38.15 11.87 -9.75
N VAL A 79 38.49 13.09 -10.13
CA VAL A 79 39.69 13.49 -10.88
C VAL A 79 39.66 15.03 -11.01
N GLY A 80 40.70 15.68 -10.47
CA GLY A 80 41.37 16.88 -11.01
C GLY A 80 40.69 18.26 -11.00
N GLY A 81 41.35 19.24 -10.37
CA GLY A 81 41.63 20.53 -11.04
C GLY A 81 41.00 21.82 -10.49
N THR A 82 41.65 22.43 -9.49
CA THR A 82 42.19 23.81 -9.47
C THR A 82 41.28 25.05 -9.71
N THR A 83 41.37 25.97 -8.73
CA THR A 83 41.35 27.47 -8.76
C THR A 83 40.06 28.33 -8.71
N ASN A 84 40.06 29.18 -7.66
CA ASN A 84 39.68 30.61 -7.57
C ASN A 84 38.25 31.03 -7.13
N SER A 85 38.19 31.61 -5.93
CA SER A 85 37.26 32.68 -5.47
C SER A 85 37.71 34.06 -6.05
N PRO A 86 37.06 35.23 -5.78
CA PRO A 86 35.81 35.54 -5.05
C PRO A 86 34.87 36.61 -5.72
N SER A 87 33.70 36.83 -5.10
CA SER A 87 32.84 38.07 -5.10
C SER A 87 32.17 38.46 -6.43
N VAL A 88 30.93 38.99 -6.53
CA VAL A 88 30.31 40.13 -5.85
C VAL A 88 28.77 39.95 -5.82
N VAL A 89 28.19 40.40 -4.72
CA VAL A 89 26.75 40.52 -4.43
C VAL A 89 26.11 41.68 -5.19
N ASP A 90 25.00 41.42 -5.89
CA ASP A 90 24.04 42.47 -6.23
C ASP A 90 22.61 42.04 -5.87
N LYS A 91 22.02 42.80 -4.94
CA LYS A 91 20.62 42.74 -4.53
C LYS A 91 19.78 43.39 -5.62
N LYS A 92 18.80 42.67 -6.17
CA LYS A 92 17.56 43.30 -6.65
C LYS A 92 16.36 42.39 -6.41
N SER A 93 15.39 43.01 -5.75
CA SER A 93 14.08 42.54 -5.32
C SER A 93 13.30 41.83 -6.43
N ALA A 94 12.90 40.59 -6.18
CA ALA A 94 11.88 39.90 -6.95
C ALA A 94 10.74 39.47 -6.03
N SER A 95 9.55 40.02 -6.29
CA SER A 95 8.28 39.66 -5.68
C SER A 95 8.05 38.15 -5.79
N VAL A 96 8.02 37.47 -4.65
CA VAL A 96 7.69 36.04 -4.58
C VAL A 96 6.19 35.91 -4.78
N ALA A 97 5.77 35.84 -6.05
CA ALA A 97 4.47 35.29 -6.39
C ALA A 97 4.40 33.90 -5.78
N ALA A 98 3.48 33.69 -4.85
CA ALA A 98 3.22 32.40 -4.25
C ALA A 98 2.88 31.41 -5.37
N MET A 99 3.86 30.62 -5.81
CA MET A 99 3.62 29.53 -6.73
C MET A 99 2.70 28.57 -6.00
N ALA A 100 1.42 28.59 -6.37
CA ALA A 100 0.42 27.69 -5.86
C ALA A 100 0.94 26.26 -6.06
N VAL A 101 1.34 25.62 -4.96
CA VAL A 101 1.83 24.25 -4.97
C VAL A 101 0.69 23.38 -5.46
N LYS A 102 0.73 23.05 -6.74
CA LYS A 102 -0.22 22.16 -7.39
C LYS A 102 0.03 20.79 -6.77
N ARG A 103 -0.85 20.40 -5.83
CA ARG A 103 -0.86 19.06 -5.25
C ARG A 103 -0.99 18.06 -6.39
N SER A 104 0.10 17.43 -6.79
CA SER A 104 0.09 16.30 -7.70
C SER A 104 0.00 15.03 -6.86
N TRP A 105 -0.89 14.14 -7.29
CA TRP A 105 -0.87 12.76 -6.84
C TRP A 105 -0.34 11.95 -8.02
N SER A 106 0.68 11.13 -7.77
CA SER A 106 1.11 10.09 -8.69
C SER A 106 0.77 8.74 -8.09
N VAL A 107 0.04 7.93 -8.84
CA VAL A 107 -0.07 6.50 -8.57
C VAL A 107 1.11 5.87 -9.29
N LEU A 108 2.17 5.57 -8.53
CA LEU A 108 3.20 4.67 -9.02
C LEU A 108 2.55 3.28 -9.10
N ALA A 109 2.16 2.90 -10.32
CA ALA A 109 1.93 1.50 -10.62
C ALA A 109 3.27 0.80 -10.38
N SER A 110 3.40 0.18 -9.21
CA SER A 110 4.47 -0.76 -8.92
C SER A 110 4.58 -1.67 -10.13
N LYS A 111 5.74 -1.66 -10.81
CA LYS A 111 6.04 -2.59 -11.90
C LYS A 111 5.58 -3.94 -11.42
N SER A 112 4.57 -4.50 -12.09
CA SER A 112 3.84 -5.68 -11.68
C SER A 112 4.84 -6.80 -11.41
N VAL A 113 5.26 -6.92 -10.15
CA VAL A 113 5.86 -8.13 -9.64
C VAL A 113 4.75 -9.14 -9.88
N ARG A 114 4.95 -10.03 -10.86
CA ARG A 114 4.08 -11.17 -11.08
C ARG A 114 4.01 -11.86 -9.72
N HIS A 115 2.94 -11.61 -8.98
CA HIS A 115 2.68 -12.24 -7.71
C HIS A 115 2.45 -13.70 -8.06
N ARG A 116 3.53 -14.49 -8.04
CA ARG A 116 3.43 -15.95 -7.98
C ARG A 116 2.51 -16.22 -6.80
N SER A 117 1.37 -16.84 -7.07
CA SER A 117 0.48 -17.31 -6.03
C SER A 117 1.34 -18.12 -5.05
N PRO A 118 1.45 -17.70 -3.78
CA PRO A 118 2.32 -18.37 -2.84
C PRO A 118 1.87 -19.82 -2.72
N SER A 119 2.78 -20.76 -2.95
CA SER A 119 2.52 -22.18 -2.78
C SER A 119 2.45 -22.47 -1.30
N LEU A 120 1.23 -22.60 -0.78
CA LEU A 120 1.00 -22.88 0.63
C LEU A 120 1.30 -24.34 0.97
N SER A 121 1.95 -24.60 2.11
CA SER A 121 2.22 -25.95 2.56
C SER A 121 0.93 -26.72 2.86
N LYS A 122 1.03 -28.06 2.89
CA LYS A 122 -0.11 -28.92 3.21
C LYS A 122 -0.63 -28.65 4.63
N GLY A 123 0.28 -28.48 5.59
CA GLY A 123 -0.06 -28.18 6.98
C GLY A 123 -0.77 -26.84 7.12
N PHE A 124 -0.27 -25.81 6.42
CA PHE A 124 -0.88 -24.49 6.46
C PHE A 124 -2.28 -24.50 5.81
N ARG A 125 -2.43 -25.13 4.63
CA ARG A 125 -3.74 -25.29 3.99
C ARG A 125 -4.74 -26.05 4.86
N HIS A 126 -4.29 -27.08 5.56
CA HIS A 126 -5.14 -27.80 6.51
C HIS A 126 -5.60 -26.88 7.65
N ALA A 127 -4.71 -26.09 8.25
CA ALA A 127 -5.07 -25.13 9.29
C ALA A 127 -6.08 -24.07 8.81
N LEU A 128 -5.89 -23.53 7.59
CA LEU A 128 -6.84 -22.60 6.99
C LEU A 128 -8.22 -23.24 6.75
N SER A 129 -8.24 -24.50 6.32
CA SER A 129 -9.48 -25.27 6.10
C SER A 129 -10.24 -25.50 7.40
N VAL A 130 -9.54 -25.92 8.47
CA VAL A 130 -10.14 -26.16 9.79
C VAL A 130 -10.80 -24.90 10.35
N HIS A 131 -10.19 -23.74 10.10
CA HIS A 131 -10.65 -22.46 10.62
C HIS A 131 -11.49 -21.65 9.60
N ALA A 132 -11.83 -22.26 8.46
CA ALA A 132 -12.57 -21.64 7.35
C ALA A 132 -12.05 -20.24 6.96
N LEU A 133 -10.73 -20.08 6.91
CA LEU A 133 -10.07 -18.78 6.71
C LEU A 133 -10.05 -18.37 5.23
N HIS A 134 -10.44 -17.13 4.97
CA HIS A 134 -10.33 -16.54 3.64
C HIS A 134 -8.93 -15.98 3.39
N LEU A 135 -8.39 -16.16 2.18
CA LEU A 135 -7.02 -15.75 1.83
C LEU A 135 -6.76 -14.23 1.97
N ARG A 136 -7.79 -13.39 1.83
CA ARG A 136 -7.69 -11.93 2.00
C ARG A 136 -7.93 -11.46 3.45
N GLN A 137 -8.24 -12.37 4.36
CA GLN A 137 -8.44 -12.01 5.76
C GLN A 137 -7.12 -11.54 6.38
N ARG A 138 -7.19 -10.54 7.26
CA ARG A 138 -6.02 -10.08 8.00
C ARG A 138 -5.72 -11.02 9.17
N SER A 139 -4.45 -11.39 9.25
CA SER A 139 -3.87 -12.21 10.32
C SER A 139 -2.66 -11.47 10.89
N LYS A 140 -2.22 -11.80 12.10
CA LYS A 140 -1.01 -11.25 12.71
C LYS A 140 -0.09 -12.36 13.20
N TRP A 141 1.19 -12.25 12.89
CA TRP A 141 2.22 -13.02 13.57
C TRP A 141 2.57 -12.33 14.89
N VAL A 142 2.61 -13.12 15.96
CA VAL A 142 3.03 -12.66 17.29
C VAL A 142 4.42 -13.20 17.57
N ILE A 143 5.36 -12.28 17.79
CA ILE A 143 6.73 -12.54 18.23
C ILE A 143 6.81 -12.02 19.66
N SER A 144 7.06 -12.88 20.64
CA SER A 144 7.22 -12.47 22.04
C SER A 144 8.70 -12.50 22.43
N GLN A 145 9.05 -11.90 23.58
CA GLN A 145 10.44 -11.86 24.09
C GLN A 145 11.17 -13.22 24.06
N HIS A 146 10.48 -14.31 24.40
CA HIS A 146 11.09 -15.65 24.41
C HIS A 146 11.56 -16.11 23.03
N ASN A 147 11.03 -15.55 21.94
CA ASN A 147 11.47 -15.84 20.57
C ASN A 147 12.76 -15.08 20.19
N CYS A 148 13.17 -14.07 20.95
CA CYS A 148 14.34 -13.25 20.64
C CYS A 148 15.68 -13.93 20.99
N GLY A 149 15.63 -15.07 21.70
CA GLY A 149 16.81 -15.76 22.22
C GLY A 149 17.37 -15.09 23.48
N ALA A 150 18.35 -15.72 24.14
CA ALA A 150 18.85 -15.27 25.44
C ALA A 150 19.67 -13.96 25.38
N VAL A 151 20.16 -13.57 24.20
CA VAL A 151 21.13 -12.47 24.03
C VAL A 151 20.48 -11.19 23.51
N ARG A 152 19.31 -11.27 22.86
CA ARG A 152 18.69 -10.13 22.19
C ARG A 152 17.37 -9.74 22.84
N ASP A 153 17.14 -8.44 22.88
CA ASP A 153 15.90 -7.86 23.38
C ASP A 153 14.88 -7.61 22.26
N ILE A 154 13.58 -7.52 22.60
CA ILE A 154 12.49 -7.26 21.65
C ILE A 154 12.72 -5.96 20.87
N GLU A 155 13.33 -4.92 21.47
CA GLU A 155 13.65 -3.67 20.77
C GLU A 155 14.69 -3.86 19.66
N GLN A 156 15.69 -4.72 19.89
CA GLN A 156 16.68 -5.04 18.86
C GLN A 156 16.06 -5.83 17.71
N VAL A 157 15.11 -6.72 18.02
CA VAL A 157 14.33 -7.45 17.00
C VAL A 157 13.43 -6.49 16.22
N TRP A 158 12.79 -5.53 16.89
CA TRP A 158 11.97 -4.49 16.26
C TRP A 158 12.77 -3.59 15.32
N GLN A 159 13.97 -3.17 15.73
CA GLN A 159 14.88 -2.39 14.87
C GLN A 159 15.31 -3.19 13.64
N ALA A 160 15.66 -4.47 13.82
CA ALA A 160 16.02 -5.36 12.71
C ALA A 160 14.85 -5.55 11.74
N LEU A 161 13.64 -5.78 12.26
CA LEU A 161 12.41 -5.90 11.46
C LEU A 161 12.13 -4.60 10.69
N SER A 162 12.20 -3.45 11.35
CA SER A 162 11.96 -2.16 10.72
C SER A 162 12.95 -1.89 9.58
N LYS A 163 14.22 -2.27 9.75
CA LYS A 163 15.25 -2.19 8.71
C LYS A 163 14.99 -3.18 7.58
N ALA A 164 14.57 -4.40 7.90
CA ALA A 164 14.24 -5.44 6.92
C ALA A 164 13.00 -5.06 6.09
N ALA A 165 11.93 -4.57 6.72
CA ALA A 165 10.70 -4.16 6.04
C ALA A 165 10.96 -3.05 5.01
N ARG A 166 11.82 -2.07 5.34
CA ARG A 166 12.23 -1.01 4.39
C ARG A 166 13.00 -1.54 3.18
N ARG A 167 13.71 -2.66 3.32
CA ARG A 167 14.59 -3.23 2.28
C ARG A 167 13.94 -4.37 1.49
N ALA A 168 13.07 -5.14 2.12
CA ALA A 168 12.59 -6.42 1.62
C ALA A 168 11.30 -6.32 0.80
N GLY A 169 10.63 -5.17 0.76
CA GLY A 169 9.43 -4.98 -0.06
C GLY A 169 8.33 -6.00 0.23
N LEU A 170 8.16 -6.38 1.51
CA LEU A 170 7.14 -7.36 1.91
C LEU A 170 5.75 -6.86 1.47
N PRO A 171 5.00 -7.63 0.68
CA PRO A 171 3.69 -7.19 0.22
C PRO A 171 2.74 -7.10 1.42
N THR A 172 2.05 -5.97 1.55
CA THR A 172 0.90 -5.78 2.45
C THR A 172 1.16 -6.00 3.95
N CYS A 173 2.42 -5.98 4.40
CA CYS A 173 2.76 -6.20 5.81
C CYS A 173 2.77 -4.88 6.60
N ASN A 174 2.13 -4.88 7.77
CA ASN A 174 2.23 -3.80 8.75
C ASN A 174 2.71 -4.39 10.07
N ALA A 175 3.57 -3.70 10.81
CA ALA A 175 4.09 -4.21 12.07
C ALA A 175 3.96 -3.18 13.18
N ASN A 176 3.72 -3.63 14.40
CA ASN A 176 3.66 -2.80 15.59
C ASN A 176 4.38 -3.48 16.76
N ILE A 177 5.05 -2.69 17.60
CA ILE A 177 5.66 -3.16 18.84
C ILE A 177 4.75 -2.82 20.03
N GLN A 178 4.40 -3.84 20.80
CA GLN A 178 3.66 -3.74 22.05
C GLN A 178 4.64 -3.91 23.21
N ARG A 179 5.20 -2.78 23.68
CA ARG A 179 6.23 -2.76 24.73
C ARG A 179 5.73 -3.33 26.05
N GLU A 180 4.49 -3.04 26.41
CA GLU A 180 3.87 -3.51 27.66
C GLU A 180 3.80 -5.04 27.75
N HIS A 181 3.67 -5.71 26.61
CA HIS A 181 3.61 -7.17 26.53
C HIS A 181 4.94 -7.81 26.07
N ALA A 182 5.96 -6.99 25.78
CA ALA A 182 7.19 -7.42 25.11
C ALA A 182 6.91 -8.27 23.85
N GLU A 183 5.99 -7.78 23.01
CA GLU A 183 5.59 -8.45 21.77
C GLU A 183 5.73 -7.54 20.54
N ILE A 184 5.98 -8.15 19.39
CA ILE A 184 5.87 -7.53 18.08
C ILE A 184 4.76 -8.24 17.31
N TRP A 185 3.83 -7.45 16.78
CA TRP A 185 2.72 -7.93 15.97
C TRP A 185 2.95 -7.57 14.52
N VAL A 186 3.01 -8.57 13.64
CA VAL A 186 3.19 -8.38 12.19
C VAL A 186 1.93 -8.81 11.46
N PHE A 187 1.14 -7.84 11.03
CA PHE A 187 -0.09 -8.02 10.28
C PHE A 187 0.16 -8.26 8.80
N CYS A 188 -0.44 -9.33 8.27
CA CYS A 188 -0.38 -9.70 6.86
C CYS A 188 -1.68 -10.40 6.43
N ASP A 189 -1.92 -10.47 5.12
CA ASP A 189 -3.04 -11.22 4.58
C ASP A 189 -2.75 -12.72 4.67
N VAL A 190 -3.77 -13.53 4.96
CA VAL A 190 -3.63 -14.99 5.12
C VAL A 190 -2.91 -15.63 3.92
N ALA A 191 -3.18 -15.14 2.70
CA ALA A 191 -2.51 -15.58 1.46
C ALA A 191 -0.98 -15.58 1.56
N TYR A 192 -0.40 -14.57 2.23
CA TYR A 192 1.06 -14.40 2.32
C TYR A 192 1.61 -14.76 3.70
N SER A 193 0.75 -15.11 4.65
CA SER A 193 1.13 -15.26 6.04
C SER A 193 2.20 -16.33 6.27
N GLU A 194 2.15 -17.47 5.59
CA GLU A 194 3.18 -18.51 5.69
C GLU A 194 4.56 -18.00 5.21
N GLN A 195 4.61 -17.35 4.05
CA GLN A 195 5.84 -16.76 3.51
C GLN A 195 6.40 -15.67 4.43
N VAL A 196 5.53 -14.82 4.98
CA VAL A 196 5.90 -13.78 5.93
C VAL A 196 6.44 -14.41 7.21
N GLY A 197 5.82 -15.48 7.72
CA GLY A 197 6.30 -16.20 8.90
C GLY A 197 7.72 -16.74 8.72
N HIS A 198 7.99 -17.41 7.59
CA HIS A 198 9.33 -17.91 7.27
C HIS A 198 10.34 -16.76 7.17
N PHE A 199 9.98 -15.69 6.46
CA PHE A 199 10.81 -14.50 6.36
C PHE A 199 11.16 -13.93 7.74
N LEU A 200 10.19 -13.85 8.65
CA LEU A 200 10.41 -13.35 10.01
C LEU A 200 11.39 -14.25 10.78
N LYS A 201 11.20 -15.58 10.74
CA LYS A 201 12.11 -16.52 11.43
C LYS A 201 13.54 -16.44 10.88
N GLU A 202 13.70 -16.48 9.56
CA GLU A 202 15.01 -16.48 8.91
C GLU A 202 15.73 -15.14 9.07
N ARG A 203 15.06 -14.02 8.81
CA ARG A 203 15.70 -12.69 8.82
C ARG A 203 15.95 -12.17 10.21
N LEU A 204 15.08 -12.48 11.17
CA LEU A 204 15.23 -12.03 12.55
C LEU A 204 15.93 -13.06 13.42
N GLN A 205 16.23 -14.26 12.89
CA GLN A 205 16.86 -15.37 13.61
C GLN A 205 16.10 -15.72 14.90
N LEU A 206 14.77 -15.84 14.78
CA LEU A 206 13.89 -16.11 15.93
C LEU A 206 14.04 -17.57 16.38
N VAL A 207 13.99 -17.77 17.70
CA VAL A 207 14.07 -19.08 18.34
C VAL A 207 12.67 -19.59 18.68
N GLY A 208 12.49 -20.90 18.61
CA GLY A 208 11.23 -21.57 18.93
C GLY A 208 10.16 -21.34 17.86
N SER A 209 8.89 -21.37 18.29
CA SER A 209 7.76 -21.19 17.39
C SER A 209 7.12 -19.82 17.54
N ILE A 210 6.77 -19.18 16.42
CA ILE A 210 5.91 -17.98 16.39
C ILE A 210 4.47 -18.37 16.11
N ARG A 211 3.50 -17.56 16.57
CA ARG A 211 2.08 -17.88 16.47
C ARG A 211 1.37 -16.97 15.48
N LEU A 212 0.56 -17.56 14.60
CA LEU A 212 -0.33 -16.85 13.71
C LEU A 212 -1.69 -16.70 14.40
N HIS A 213 -2.05 -15.45 14.66
CA HIS A 213 -3.30 -15.10 15.31
C HIS A 213 -4.27 -14.47 14.33
N VAL A 214 -5.54 -14.87 14.39
CA VAL A 214 -6.63 -14.28 13.62
C VAL A 214 -7.69 -13.74 14.57
N HIS A 215 -8.13 -12.50 14.31
CA HIS A 215 -9.15 -11.85 15.12
C HIS A 215 -10.42 -12.71 15.21
N LYS A 216 -10.95 -12.88 16.43
CA LYS A 216 -12.06 -13.78 16.82
C LYS A 216 -11.77 -15.28 16.85
N LEU A 217 -10.72 -15.76 16.18
CA LEU A 217 -10.37 -17.19 16.17
C LEU A 217 -9.20 -17.55 17.08
N GLY A 218 -8.40 -16.57 17.48
CA GLY A 218 -7.23 -16.83 18.32
C GLY A 218 -6.05 -17.33 17.50
N ASP A 219 -5.25 -18.20 18.11
CA ASP A 219 -4.01 -18.72 17.52
C ASP A 219 -4.33 -19.93 16.62
N VAL A 220 -4.16 -19.74 15.31
CA VAL A 220 -4.61 -20.69 14.28
C VAL A 220 -3.48 -21.58 13.76
N PHE A 221 -2.25 -21.07 13.77
CA PHE A 221 -1.09 -21.80 13.22
C PHE A 221 0.19 -21.41 13.97
N ARG A 222 1.19 -22.30 13.93
CA ARG A 222 2.50 -22.07 14.56
C ARG A 222 3.61 -22.46 13.59
N LEU A 223 4.68 -21.68 13.58
CA LEU A 223 5.83 -21.88 12.70
C LEU A 223 7.13 -21.93 13.49
#